data_AF-A0A7W3PEU8-F1
#
_entry.id   AF-A0A7W3PEU8-F1
#
_cell.length_a   1.000
_cell.length_b   1.000
_cell.length_c   1.000
_cell.angle_alpha   90.00
_cell.angle_beta   90.00
_cell.angle_gamma   90.00
#
_symmetry.space_group_name_H-M   'P 1'
#
loop_
_entity.id
_entity.type
_entity.pdbx_description
1 polymer ?
#
loop_
_entity_poly.entity_id
_entity_poly.type
_entity_poly.pdbx_seq_one_letter_code
_entity_poly.pdbx_strand_id
1 'polypeptide(L)'
;MARTSSGGEARDDASVTKQKKPKKRRWYHQLWDVYKMTRKQNPLVTWWMLAAFVGVVAVALLIGVLAGPWVYALVIGVPFAVLAAMFVLSRSAEKAAYTQIAGQPGAARAALGTVRGGWTFEEEPVAVDARNQDFVFRGVGRAGIVLVSEGPSHRVTRLLDQERKRVSRILSNVPVTVIQCGDGEGQVPLTKVARAVTKLKSTLTRAEVAEISKRLKAIGGMKLPIPKGIDPTRARPDRKGMRGR
;
A
#
# COMPACT_ATOMS: atom_id res chain seq x y z
N MET A 1 24.85 70.98 -17.04
CA MET A 1 24.44 70.46 -15.72
C MET A 1 23.31 69.46 -15.97
N ALA A 2 23.46 68.14 -15.98
CA ALA A 2 23.99 67.16 -15.00
C ALA A 2 22.87 66.47 -14.17
N ARG A 3 22.74 65.13 -14.37
CA ARG A 3 22.13 64.08 -13.51
C ARG A 3 20.58 64.11 -13.32
N THR A 4 19.84 63.00 -13.27
CA THR A 4 20.15 61.68 -12.65
C THR A 4 19.28 60.52 -13.19
N SER A 5 19.82 59.31 -13.00
CA SER A 5 19.33 57.95 -13.25
C SER A 5 18.21 57.46 -12.30
N SER A 6 17.34 56.58 -12.81
CA SER A 6 16.68 55.48 -12.07
C SER A 6 15.96 54.60 -13.12
N GLY A 7 16.51 53.48 -13.59
CA GLY A 7 16.55 52.25 -12.81
C GLY A 7 15.27 51.45 -13.03
N GLY A 8 15.02 50.99 -14.26
CA GLY A 8 13.93 50.05 -14.56
C GLY A 8 14.49 48.63 -14.52
N GLU A 9 14.34 47.98 -13.37
CA GLU A 9 14.80 46.63 -13.09
C GLU A 9 14.35 45.61 -14.13
N ALA A 10 15.30 44.74 -14.45
CA ALA A 10 15.14 43.56 -15.27
C ALA A 10 13.93 42.75 -14.78
N ARG A 11 13.01 42.46 -15.70
CA ARG A 11 12.07 41.37 -15.51
C ARG A 11 12.89 40.10 -15.57
N ASP A 12 13.19 39.57 -14.39
CA ASP A 12 13.73 38.24 -14.21
C ASP A 12 12.92 37.26 -15.06
N ASP A 13 13.55 36.82 -16.14
CA ASP A 13 13.19 35.63 -16.89
C ASP A 13 13.22 34.47 -15.89
N ALA A 14 12.07 34.22 -15.26
CA ALA A 14 11.80 33.02 -14.51
C ALA A 14 12.03 31.85 -15.47
N SER A 15 13.24 31.31 -15.41
CA SER A 15 13.68 30.12 -16.09
C SER A 15 12.74 28.98 -15.70
N VAL A 16 11.69 28.80 -16.50
CA VAL A 16 10.89 27.58 -16.56
C VAL A 16 11.88 26.48 -16.90
N THR A 17 12.38 25.83 -15.85
CA THR A 17 13.25 24.68 -15.95
C THR A 17 12.43 23.63 -16.67
N LYS A 18 12.59 23.55 -18.00
CA LYS A 18 12.01 22.52 -18.85
C LYS A 18 12.33 21.19 -18.19
N GLN A 19 11.36 20.61 -17.50
CA GLN A 19 11.47 19.27 -16.95
C GLN A 19 11.88 18.37 -18.12
N LYS A 20 13.14 17.90 -18.11
CA LYS A 20 13.66 17.00 -19.12
C LYS A 20 12.71 15.82 -19.15
N LYS A 21 11.98 15.66 -20.27
CA LYS A 21 11.06 14.53 -20.50
C LYS A 21 11.78 13.25 -20.03
N PRO A 22 11.17 12.46 -19.14
CA PRO A 22 11.85 11.31 -18.56
C PRO A 22 12.33 10.41 -19.69
N LYS A 23 13.65 10.25 -19.80
CA LYS A 23 14.28 9.42 -20.82
C LYS A 23 13.68 8.03 -20.68
N LYS A 24 13.11 7.46 -21.76
CA LYS A 24 12.48 6.14 -21.74
C LYS A 24 13.46 5.13 -21.14
N ARG A 25 13.27 4.78 -19.86
CA ARG A 25 14.09 3.79 -19.16
C ARG A 25 13.82 2.44 -19.81
N ARG A 26 14.87 1.76 -20.27
CA ARG A 26 14.74 0.43 -20.88
C ARG A 26 14.36 -0.60 -19.80
N TRP A 27 13.60 -1.62 -20.17
CA TRP A 27 13.04 -2.63 -19.25
C TRP A 27 14.09 -3.32 -18.36
N TYR A 28 15.30 -3.55 -18.87
CA TYR A 28 16.37 -4.19 -18.10
C TYR A 28 16.90 -3.31 -16.95
N HIS A 29 16.80 -1.97 -17.04
CA HIS A 29 17.14 -1.10 -15.92
C HIS A 29 16.13 -1.24 -14.78
N GLN A 30 14.84 -1.41 -15.11
CA GLN A 30 13.80 -1.65 -14.11
C GLN A 30 14.05 -2.97 -13.40
N LEU A 31 14.42 -4.02 -14.15
CA LEU A 31 14.74 -5.31 -13.56
C LEU A 31 15.97 -5.25 -12.65
N TRP A 32 16.99 -4.50 -13.07
CA TRP A 32 18.20 -4.29 -12.28
C TRP A 32 17.95 -3.48 -11.00
N ASP A 33 17.11 -2.45 -11.08
CA ASP A 33 16.69 -1.65 -9.92
C ASP A 33 15.93 -2.52 -8.90
N VAL A 34 14.98 -3.35 -9.38
CA VAL A 34 14.25 -4.32 -8.54
C VAL A 34 15.21 -5.33 -7.91
N TYR A 35 16.15 -5.88 -8.66
CA TYR A 35 17.16 -6.79 -8.14
C TYR A 35 18.03 -6.15 -7.06
N LYS A 36 18.56 -4.95 -7.31
CA LYS A 36 19.34 -4.19 -6.31
C LYS A 36 18.54 -3.93 -5.05
N MET A 37 17.29 -3.53 -5.19
CA MET A 37 16.40 -3.25 -4.06
C MET A 37 16.14 -4.51 -3.24
N THR A 38 15.85 -5.62 -3.91
CA THR A 38 15.58 -6.91 -3.28
C THR A 38 16.82 -7.46 -2.58
N ARG A 39 17.99 -7.41 -3.23
CA ARG A 39 19.26 -7.91 -2.67
C ARG A 39 19.68 -7.16 -1.40
N LYS A 40 19.40 -5.85 -1.32
CA LYS A 40 19.67 -5.05 -0.10
C LYS A 40 18.91 -5.58 1.12
N GLN A 41 17.67 -6.06 0.92
CA GLN A 41 16.83 -6.60 1.98
C GLN A 41 17.09 -8.09 2.21
N ASN A 42 17.31 -8.86 1.14
CA ASN A 42 17.56 -10.30 1.20
C ASN A 42 18.72 -10.68 0.28
N PRO A 43 19.96 -10.82 0.81
CA PRO A 43 21.13 -11.16 0.00
C PRO A 43 21.07 -12.60 -0.54
N LEU A 44 20.30 -13.50 0.09
CA LEU A 44 20.14 -14.88 -0.35
C LEU A 44 19.37 -14.98 -1.67
N VAL A 45 18.68 -13.92 -2.10
CA VAL A 45 17.91 -13.91 -3.36
C VAL A 45 18.77 -14.33 -4.56
N THR A 46 20.04 -13.94 -4.59
CA THR A 46 20.96 -14.29 -5.67
C THR A 46 21.18 -15.79 -5.75
N TRP A 47 21.33 -16.45 -4.60
CA TRP A 47 21.49 -17.90 -4.51
C TRP A 47 20.21 -18.64 -4.89
N TRP A 48 19.05 -18.15 -4.45
CA TRP A 48 17.76 -18.74 -4.84
C TRP A 48 17.48 -18.61 -6.34
N MET A 49 17.83 -17.47 -6.95
CA MET A 49 17.70 -17.26 -8.39
C MET A 49 18.63 -18.20 -9.18
N LEU A 50 19.88 -18.34 -8.73
CA LEU A 50 20.86 -19.23 -9.36
C LEU A 50 20.44 -20.69 -9.20
N ALA A 51 19.99 -21.09 -8.01
CA ALA A 51 19.48 -22.44 -7.76
C ALA A 51 18.26 -22.77 -8.63
N ALA A 52 17.31 -21.83 -8.79
CA ALA A 52 16.16 -22.03 -9.66
C ALA A 52 16.57 -22.15 -11.14
N PHE A 53 17.51 -21.31 -11.59
CA PHE A 53 18.03 -21.38 -12.97
C PHE A 53 18.73 -22.73 -13.23
N VAL A 54 19.70 -23.08 -12.38
CA VAL A 54 20.47 -24.33 -12.51
C VAL A 54 19.56 -25.54 -12.36
N GLY A 55 18.59 -25.50 -11.44
CA GLY A 55 17.63 -26.59 -11.25
C GLY A 55 16.80 -26.85 -12.52
N VAL A 56 16.26 -25.81 -13.16
CA VAL A 56 15.47 -25.98 -14.40
C VAL A 56 16.36 -26.42 -15.57
N VAL A 57 17.58 -25.87 -15.69
CA VAL A 57 18.53 -26.32 -16.73
C VAL A 57 18.91 -27.79 -16.52
N ALA A 58 19.16 -28.22 -15.29
CA ALA A 58 19.49 -29.60 -14.97
C ALA A 58 18.33 -30.55 -15.30
N VAL A 59 17.09 -30.16 -15.00
CA VAL A 59 15.89 -30.92 -15.38
C VAL A 59 15.73 -30.99 -16.89
N ALA A 60 15.90 -29.88 -17.61
CA ALA A 60 15.83 -29.85 -19.07
C ALA A 60 16.91 -30.73 -19.71
N LEU A 61 18.13 -30.69 -19.18
CA LEU A 61 19.24 -31.54 -19.63
C LEU A 61 18.94 -33.01 -19.39
N LEU A 62 18.44 -33.37 -18.20
CA LEU A 62 18.09 -34.74 -17.86
C LEU A 62 17.00 -35.28 -18.80
N ILE A 63 15.94 -34.51 -19.05
CA ILE A 63 14.90 -34.85 -20.03
C ILE A 63 15.52 -35.01 -21.42
N GLY A 64 16.41 -34.09 -21.81
CA GLY A 64 17.07 -34.09 -23.10
C GLY A 64 17.96 -35.31 -23.35
N VAL A 65 18.71 -35.75 -22.33
CA VAL A 65 19.56 -36.94 -22.39
C VAL A 65 18.70 -38.21 -22.47
N LEU A 66 17.60 -38.28 -21.72
CA LEU A 66 16.68 -39.43 -21.73
C LEU A 66 15.89 -39.54 -23.04
N ALA A 67 15.49 -38.40 -23.61
CA ALA A 67 14.71 -38.36 -24.86
C ALA A 67 15.58 -38.41 -26.12
N GLY A 68 16.89 -38.14 -26.01
CA GLY A 68 17.84 -38.09 -27.13
C GLY A 68 18.28 -36.68 -27.57
N PRO A 69 17.36 -35.72 -27.85
CA PRO A 69 17.74 -34.42 -28.39
C PRO A 69 18.08 -33.42 -27.27
N TRP A 70 19.18 -33.66 -26.56
CA TRP A 70 19.59 -32.84 -25.41
C TRP A 70 19.82 -31.36 -25.76
N VAL A 71 20.31 -31.06 -26.96
CA VAL A 71 20.48 -29.67 -27.44
C VAL A 71 19.13 -28.97 -27.57
N TYR A 72 18.13 -29.62 -28.15
CA TYR A 72 16.78 -29.06 -28.30
C TYR A 72 16.12 -28.82 -26.94
N ALA A 73 16.26 -29.79 -26.02
CA ALA A 73 15.75 -29.66 -24.67
C ALA A 73 16.39 -28.49 -23.91
N LEU A 74 17.69 -28.25 -24.08
CA LEU A 74 18.37 -27.08 -23.49
C LEU A 74 17.93 -25.76 -24.12
N VAL A 75 17.80 -25.70 -25.45
CA VAL A 75 17.36 -24.48 -26.16
C VAL A 75 15.98 -24.04 -25.67
N ILE A 76 15.08 -24.98 -25.40
CA ILE A 76 13.75 -24.69 -24.82
C ILE A 76 13.84 -24.45 -23.31
N GLY A 77 14.64 -25.23 -22.60
CA GLY A 77 14.76 -25.18 -21.14
C GLY A 77 15.38 -23.89 -20.62
N VAL A 78 16.31 -23.28 -21.35
CA VAL A 78 16.98 -22.03 -20.94
C VAL A 78 15.98 -20.87 -20.75
N PRO A 79 15.08 -20.56 -21.71
CA PRO A 79 13.98 -19.61 -21.48
C PRO A 79 13.16 -19.90 -20.22
N PHE A 80 12.80 -21.16 -19.96
CA PHE A 80 12.09 -21.54 -18.73
C PHE A 80 12.93 -21.35 -17.46
N ALA A 81 14.23 -21.60 -17.53
CA ALA A 81 15.16 -21.35 -16.42
C ALA A 81 15.26 -19.86 -16.09
N VAL A 82 15.32 -19.00 -17.12
CA VAL A 82 15.28 -17.54 -16.93
C VAL A 82 13.95 -17.13 -16.31
N LEU A 83 12.82 -17.64 -16.79
CA LEU A 83 11.50 -17.36 -16.23
C LEU A 83 11.40 -17.82 -14.76
N ALA A 84 11.94 -18.98 -14.41
CA ALA A 84 12.00 -19.47 -13.04
C ALA A 84 12.81 -18.54 -12.12
N ALA A 85 13.98 -18.08 -12.58
CA ALA A 85 14.78 -17.10 -11.85
C ALA A 85 14.05 -15.75 -11.68
N MET A 86 13.35 -15.28 -12.72
CA MET A 86 12.52 -14.07 -12.65
C MET A 86 11.34 -14.24 -11.69
N PHE A 87 10.72 -15.42 -11.65
CA PHE A 87 9.63 -15.72 -10.72
C PHE A 87 10.11 -15.65 -9.26
N VAL A 88 11.27 -16.23 -8.97
CA VAL A 88 11.92 -16.14 -7.65
C VAL A 88 12.22 -14.69 -7.28
N LEU A 89 12.76 -13.90 -8.22
CA LEU A 89 13.02 -12.49 -8.01
C LEU A 89 11.74 -11.71 -7.70
N SER A 90 10.69 -11.90 -8.50
CA SER A 90 9.39 -11.23 -8.32
C SER A 90 8.79 -11.52 -6.94
N ARG A 91 8.76 -12.79 -6.53
CA ARG A 91 8.24 -13.21 -5.22
C ARG A 91 9.07 -12.68 -4.06
N SER A 92 10.38 -12.53 -4.26
CA SER A 92 11.28 -11.98 -3.24
C SER A 92 11.18 -10.46 -3.16
N ALA A 93 11.02 -9.78 -4.31
CA ALA A 93 10.82 -8.34 -4.40
C ALA A 93 9.52 -7.91 -3.73
N GLU A 94 8.44 -8.67 -3.91
CA GLU A 94 7.16 -8.42 -3.24
C GLU A 94 7.33 -8.46 -1.72
N LYS A 95 7.95 -9.52 -1.19
CA LYS A 95 8.25 -9.61 0.25
C LYS A 95 9.11 -8.45 0.73
N ALA A 96 10.17 -8.12 0.00
CA ALA A 96 11.09 -7.04 0.35
C ALA A 96 10.43 -5.65 0.29
N ALA A 97 9.45 -5.44 -0.58
CA ALA A 97 8.67 -4.21 -0.63
C ALA A 97 7.76 -4.09 0.60
N TYR A 98 7.06 -5.17 0.96
CA TYR A 98 6.20 -5.18 2.15
C TYR A 98 6.96 -5.01 3.46
N THR A 99 8.15 -5.60 3.60
CA THR A 99 8.96 -5.44 4.82
C THR A 99 9.46 -4.02 5.01
N GLN A 100 9.61 -3.23 3.94
CA GLN A 100 10.02 -1.84 4.04
C GLN A 100 8.90 -0.90 4.52
N ILE A 101 7.66 -1.23 4.15
CA ILE A 101 6.49 -0.46 4.57
C ILE A 101 5.90 -0.98 5.89
N ALA A 102 6.29 -2.19 6.33
CA ALA A 102 5.84 -2.73 7.61
C ALA A 102 6.23 -1.80 8.77
N GLY A 103 5.25 -1.44 9.59
CA GLY A 103 5.43 -0.51 10.72
C GLY A 103 5.33 0.97 10.37
N GLN A 104 5.20 1.34 9.09
CA GLN A 104 4.87 2.71 8.70
C GLN A 104 3.35 2.94 8.77
N PRO A 105 2.89 4.08 9.31
CA PRO A 105 1.48 4.47 9.28
C PRO A 105 0.88 4.40 7.87
N GLY A 106 -0.21 3.67 7.70
CA GLY A 106 -0.91 3.47 6.44
C GLY A 106 -0.41 2.30 5.59
N ALA A 107 0.48 1.47 6.12
CA ALA A 107 0.96 0.27 5.43
C ALA A 107 -0.17 -0.70 5.06
N ALA A 108 -1.16 -0.87 5.93
CA ALA A 108 -2.31 -1.73 5.66
C ALA A 108 -3.07 -1.26 4.41
N ARG A 109 -3.22 0.06 4.22
CA ARG A 109 -3.84 0.62 3.02
C ARG A 109 -3.05 0.34 1.75
N ALA A 110 -1.72 0.42 1.81
CA ALA A 110 -0.87 0.07 0.68
C ALA A 110 -1.04 -1.41 0.28
N ALA A 111 -1.14 -2.30 1.27
CA ALA A 111 -1.43 -3.72 1.02
C ALA A 111 -2.82 -3.94 0.40
N LEU A 112 -3.85 -3.25 0.87
CA LEU A 112 -5.20 -3.36 0.32
C LEU A 112 -5.31 -2.88 -1.14
N GLY A 113 -4.45 -1.94 -1.55
CA GLY A 113 -4.36 -1.51 -2.96
C GLY A 113 -3.97 -2.62 -3.93
N THR A 114 -3.39 -3.72 -3.45
CA THR A 114 -2.99 -4.87 -4.28
C THR A 114 -4.09 -5.94 -4.40
N VAL A 115 -5.17 -5.82 -3.62
CA VAL A 115 -6.30 -6.76 -3.65
C VAL A 115 -7.00 -6.71 -5.00
N ARG A 116 -7.24 -7.88 -5.58
CA ARG A 116 -7.98 -8.06 -6.84
C ARG A 116 -9.37 -8.64 -6.57
N GLY A 117 -10.24 -8.64 -7.58
CA GLY A 117 -11.54 -9.33 -7.51
C GLY A 117 -12.75 -8.44 -7.21
N GLY A 118 -12.71 -7.17 -7.61
CA GLY A 118 -13.88 -6.27 -7.49
C GLY A 118 -14.11 -5.73 -6.08
N TRP A 119 -13.05 -5.65 -5.28
CA TRP A 119 -13.06 -4.91 -4.03
C TRP A 119 -12.83 -3.42 -4.29
N THR A 120 -13.50 -2.58 -3.53
CA THR A 120 -13.28 -1.13 -3.50
C THR A 120 -12.91 -0.74 -2.07
N PHE A 121 -11.72 -0.16 -1.91
CA PHE A 121 -11.23 0.34 -0.63
C PHE A 121 -11.24 1.86 -0.64
N GLU A 122 -11.66 2.45 0.47
CA GLU A 122 -11.56 3.89 0.66
C GLU A 122 -10.09 4.30 0.83
N GLU A 123 -9.72 5.47 0.31
CA GLU A 123 -8.35 6.01 0.47
C GLU A 123 -8.12 6.49 1.90
N GLU A 124 -9.14 7.13 2.47
CA GLU A 124 -9.11 7.61 3.84
C GLU A 124 -9.50 6.49 4.82
N PRO A 125 -8.88 6.46 6.01
CA PRO A 125 -9.31 5.58 7.08
C PRO A 125 -10.70 5.98 7.59
N VAL A 126 -11.53 4.98 7.89
CA VAL A 126 -12.89 5.19 8.43
C VAL A 126 -12.92 5.47 9.92
N ALA A 127 -11.86 5.07 10.63
CA ALA A 127 -11.66 5.38 12.03
C ALA A 127 -10.15 5.50 12.31
N VAL A 128 -9.77 6.49 13.13
CA VAL A 128 -8.39 6.76 13.49
C VAL A 128 -8.31 7.08 14.99
N ASP A 129 -7.35 6.47 15.66
CA ASP A 129 -6.87 6.94 16.96
C ASP A 129 -5.66 7.85 16.72
N ALA A 130 -5.89 9.17 16.70
CA ALA A 130 -4.87 10.16 16.36
C ALA A 130 -3.69 10.16 17.35
N ARG A 131 -3.88 9.68 18.58
CA ARG A 131 -2.83 9.63 19.60
C ARG A 131 -1.83 8.51 19.31
N ASN A 132 -2.34 7.36 18.86
CA ASN A 132 -1.54 6.14 18.69
C ASN A 132 -1.23 5.83 17.22
N GLN A 133 -1.75 6.63 16.29
CA GLN A 133 -1.67 6.39 14.85
C GLN A 133 -2.20 4.99 14.48
N ASP A 134 -3.28 4.57 15.15
CA ASP A 134 -3.97 3.33 14.79
C ASP A 134 -5.08 3.66 13.78
N PHE A 135 -5.16 2.89 12.69
CA PHE A 135 -6.06 3.16 11.56
C PHE A 135 -7.01 1.98 11.33
N VAL A 136 -8.22 2.26 10.86
CA VAL A 136 -9.12 1.24 10.30
C VAL A 136 -9.49 1.65 8.88
N PHE A 137 -9.27 0.75 7.94
CA PHE A 137 -9.66 0.89 6.55
C PHE A 137 -10.87 0.02 6.26
N ARG A 138 -11.76 0.54 5.41
CA ARG A 138 -12.95 -0.17 4.96
C ARG A 138 -12.83 -0.56 3.49
N GLY A 139 -13.17 -1.81 3.21
CA GLY A 139 -13.35 -2.33 1.87
C GLY A 139 -14.75 -2.87 1.67
N VAL A 140 -15.30 -2.67 0.48
CA VAL A 140 -16.59 -3.22 0.05
C VAL A 140 -16.35 -4.13 -1.15
N GLY A 141 -16.93 -5.32 -1.13
CA GLY A 141 -16.81 -6.28 -2.21
C GLY A 141 -17.91 -7.33 -2.16
N ARG A 142 -17.82 -8.33 -3.04
CA ARG A 142 -18.84 -9.38 -3.14
C ARG A 142 -18.94 -10.27 -1.89
N ALA A 143 -17.94 -10.26 -1.03
CA ALA A 143 -17.99 -10.96 0.26
C ALA A 143 -18.58 -10.11 1.40
N GLY A 144 -19.13 -8.93 1.08
CA GLY A 144 -19.64 -7.96 2.05
C GLY A 144 -18.65 -6.85 2.34
N ILE A 145 -18.56 -6.47 3.61
CA ILE A 145 -17.72 -5.38 4.09
C ILE A 145 -16.54 -5.99 4.86
N VAL A 146 -15.33 -5.53 4.56
CA VAL A 146 -14.13 -5.89 5.31
C VAL A 146 -13.58 -4.66 6.01
N LEU A 147 -13.33 -4.79 7.31
CA LEU A 147 -12.66 -3.79 8.13
C LEU A 147 -11.26 -4.30 8.45
N VAL A 148 -10.26 -3.53 8.05
CA VAL A 148 -8.85 -3.91 8.22
C VAL A 148 -8.18 -2.87 9.09
N SER A 149 -7.72 -3.26 10.27
CA SER A 149 -7.02 -2.34 11.17
C SER A 149 -5.52 -2.40 10.99
N GLU A 150 -4.86 -1.31 11.36
CA GLU A 150 -3.42 -1.20 11.48
C GLU A 150 -3.07 -0.79 12.91
N GLY A 151 -2.25 -1.61 13.57
CA GLY A 151 -1.80 -1.38 14.94
C GLY A 151 -1.90 -2.63 15.83
N PRO A 152 -1.40 -2.57 17.07
CA PRO A 152 -1.42 -3.67 18.02
C PRO A 152 -2.83 -4.10 18.42
N SER A 153 -3.05 -5.41 18.52
CA SER A 153 -4.36 -6.04 18.70
C SER A 153 -5.22 -5.42 19.81
N HIS A 154 -4.62 -5.17 20.98
CA HIS A 154 -5.31 -4.64 22.16
C HIS A 154 -5.92 -3.23 21.94
N ARG A 155 -5.34 -2.40 21.08
CA ARG A 155 -5.84 -1.04 20.79
C ARG A 155 -6.85 -1.03 19.65
N VAL A 156 -6.52 -1.76 18.57
CA VAL A 156 -7.33 -1.76 17.35
C VAL A 156 -8.64 -2.53 17.52
N THR A 157 -8.72 -3.49 18.44
CA THR A 157 -9.95 -4.27 18.69
C THR A 157 -11.12 -3.34 19.04
N ARG A 158 -10.91 -2.37 19.94
CA ARG A 158 -11.94 -1.39 20.30
C ARG A 158 -12.38 -0.55 19.11
N LEU A 159 -11.42 -0.10 18.29
CA LEU A 159 -11.68 0.73 17.11
C LEU A 159 -12.48 -0.04 16.04
N LEU A 160 -12.11 -1.30 15.82
CA LEU A 160 -12.81 -2.21 14.92
C LEU A 160 -14.23 -2.54 15.40
N ASP A 161 -14.42 -2.81 16.69
CA ASP A 161 -15.74 -3.12 17.24
C ASP A 161 -16.70 -1.92 17.17
N GLN A 162 -16.19 -0.71 17.38
CA GLN A 162 -16.97 0.52 17.23
C GLN A 162 -17.43 0.69 15.78
N GLU A 163 -16.54 0.51 14.82
CA GLU A 163 -16.88 0.65 13.39
C GLU A 163 -17.77 -0.50 12.93
N ARG A 164 -17.52 -1.73 13.37
CA ARG A 164 -18.40 -2.88 13.10
C ARG A 164 -19.81 -2.63 13.59
N LYS A 165 -19.99 -2.18 14.84
CA LYS A 165 -21.32 -1.85 15.40
C LYS A 165 -21.98 -0.71 14.62
N ARG A 166 -21.24 0.30 14.20
CA ARG A 166 -21.75 1.41 13.38
C ARG A 166 -22.27 0.87 12.05
N VAL A 167 -21.46 0.10 11.32
CA VAL A 167 -21.82 -0.48 10.02
C VAL A 167 -23.00 -1.44 10.15
N SER A 168 -22.99 -2.34 11.15
CA SER A 168 -24.08 -3.32 11.34
C SER A 168 -25.42 -2.69 11.71
N ARG A 169 -25.45 -1.51 12.34
CA ARG A 169 -26.71 -0.76 12.57
C ARG A 169 -27.32 -0.23 11.28
N ILE A 170 -26.49 0.08 10.30
CA ILE A 170 -26.92 0.64 9.01
C ILE A 170 -27.26 -0.48 8.03
N LEU A 171 -26.42 -1.51 7.99
CA LEU A 171 -26.48 -2.63 7.05
C LEU A 171 -26.53 -3.95 7.84
N SER A 172 -27.69 -4.26 8.40
CA SER A 172 -27.90 -5.47 9.22
C SER A 172 -27.75 -6.78 8.42
N ASN A 173 -28.11 -6.76 7.14
CA ASN A 173 -28.11 -7.96 6.28
C ASN A 173 -26.79 -8.18 5.53
N VAL A 174 -25.73 -7.42 5.82
CA VAL A 174 -24.46 -7.49 5.10
C VAL A 174 -23.38 -8.10 6.01
N PRO A 175 -22.65 -9.13 5.57
CA PRO A 175 -21.57 -9.71 6.36
C PRO A 175 -20.44 -8.68 6.54
N VAL A 176 -20.03 -8.48 7.79
CA VAL A 176 -18.91 -7.61 8.18
C VAL A 176 -17.78 -8.48 8.72
N THR A 177 -16.68 -8.58 7.98
CA THR A 177 -15.47 -9.30 8.38
C THR A 177 -14.43 -8.33 8.91
N VAL A 178 -13.76 -8.72 10.00
CA VAL A 178 -12.70 -7.92 10.63
C VAL A 178 -11.37 -8.63 10.46
N ILE A 179 -10.34 -7.89 10.06
CA ILE A 179 -8.96 -8.37 9.94
C ILE A 179 -8.04 -7.40 10.67
N GLN A 180 -7.24 -7.91 11.61
CA GLN A 180 -6.22 -7.12 12.28
C GLN A 180 -4.90 -7.29 11.53
N CYS A 181 -4.37 -6.21 10.94
CA CYS A 181 -3.04 -6.25 10.33
C CYS A 181 -1.96 -5.99 11.38
N GLY A 182 -0.98 -6.89 11.43
CA GLY A 182 0.19 -6.78 12.31
C GLY A 182 0.88 -8.13 12.48
N ASP A 183 1.94 -8.15 13.27
CA ASP A 183 2.78 -9.33 13.51
C ASP A 183 2.51 -10.01 14.87
N GLY A 184 1.50 -9.53 15.62
CA GLY A 184 1.09 -10.12 16.90
C GLY A 184 0.25 -11.39 16.74
N GLU A 185 -0.03 -12.05 17.87
CA GLU A 185 -0.91 -13.22 17.90
C GLU A 185 -2.33 -12.88 17.43
N GLY A 186 -2.90 -13.75 16.58
CA GLY A 186 -4.22 -13.53 15.98
C GLY A 186 -4.27 -12.45 14.89
N GLN A 187 -3.15 -11.76 14.62
CA GLN A 187 -3.06 -10.78 13.54
C GLN A 187 -2.60 -11.43 12.23
N VAL A 188 -2.96 -10.78 11.12
CA VAL A 188 -2.54 -11.15 9.77
C VAL A 188 -1.34 -10.29 9.39
N PRO A 189 -0.17 -10.89 9.09
CA PRO A 189 0.99 -10.14 8.63
C PRO A 189 0.66 -9.35 7.36
N LEU A 190 1.28 -8.18 7.20
CA LEU A 190 1.01 -7.26 6.11
C LEU A 190 1.05 -7.92 4.71
N THR A 191 2.05 -8.78 4.49
CA THR A 191 2.23 -9.57 3.25
C THR A 191 1.06 -10.50 2.92
N LYS A 192 0.27 -10.89 3.91
CA LYS A 192 -0.84 -11.84 3.80
C LYS A 192 -2.21 -11.17 3.81
N VAL A 193 -2.31 -9.89 4.14
CA VAL A 193 -3.60 -9.15 4.23
C VAL A 193 -4.37 -9.23 2.91
N ALA A 194 -3.72 -8.93 1.78
CA ALA A 194 -4.39 -8.97 0.48
C ALA A 194 -4.93 -10.38 0.15
N ARG A 195 -4.17 -11.41 0.52
CA ARG A 195 -4.57 -12.81 0.36
C ARG A 195 -5.72 -13.21 1.30
N ALA A 196 -5.73 -12.70 2.53
CA ALA A 196 -6.81 -12.95 3.49
C ALA A 196 -8.13 -12.35 2.99
N VAL A 197 -8.10 -11.13 2.43
CA VAL A 197 -9.28 -10.47 1.87
C VAL A 197 -9.79 -11.18 0.62
N THR A 198 -8.90 -11.57 -0.31
CA THR A 198 -9.30 -12.27 -1.54
C THR A 198 -9.88 -13.67 -1.30
N LYS A 199 -9.57 -14.31 -0.17
CA LYS A 199 -10.14 -15.61 0.22
C LYS A 199 -11.56 -15.54 0.80
N LEU A 200 -12.07 -14.34 1.09
CA LEU A 200 -13.42 -14.20 1.63
C LEU A 200 -14.45 -14.67 0.60
N LYS A 201 -15.41 -15.49 1.06
CA LYS A 201 -16.42 -16.09 0.17
C LYS A 201 -17.42 -15.03 -0.27
N SER A 202 -17.71 -14.98 -1.57
CA SER A 202 -18.71 -14.07 -2.11
C SER A 202 -20.12 -14.49 -1.69
N THR A 203 -20.85 -13.59 -1.05
CA THR A 203 -22.25 -13.76 -0.65
C THR A 203 -23.18 -12.79 -1.36
N LEU A 204 -22.64 -11.75 -2.00
CA LEU A 204 -23.38 -10.66 -2.64
C LEU A 204 -23.18 -10.63 -4.16
N THR A 205 -24.21 -10.13 -4.83
CA THR A 205 -24.23 -9.77 -6.24
C THR A 205 -23.53 -8.42 -6.47
N ARG A 206 -23.16 -8.14 -7.73
CA ARG A 206 -22.52 -6.84 -8.07
C ARG A 206 -23.46 -5.64 -7.86
N ALA A 207 -24.76 -5.84 -8.07
CA ALA A 207 -25.76 -4.79 -7.87
C ALA A 207 -25.87 -4.40 -6.39
N GLU A 208 -25.94 -5.39 -5.50
CA GLU A 208 -25.97 -5.16 -4.05
C GLU A 208 -24.69 -4.45 -3.58
N VAL A 209 -23.52 -4.85 -4.09
CA VAL A 209 -22.25 -4.17 -3.77
C VAL A 209 -22.27 -2.69 -4.16
N ALA A 210 -22.80 -2.36 -5.34
CA ALA A 210 -22.91 -0.97 -5.80
C ALA A 210 -23.87 -0.16 -4.92
N GLU A 211 -24.98 -0.76 -4.49
CA GLU A 211 -25.93 -0.11 -3.58
C GLU A 211 -25.33 0.11 -2.18
N ILE A 212 -24.66 -0.91 -1.64
CA ILE A 212 -23.96 -0.82 -0.34
C ILE A 212 -22.90 0.27 -0.38
N SER A 213 -22.11 0.33 -1.44
CA SER A 213 -21.08 1.36 -1.62
C SER A 213 -21.69 2.77 -1.63
N LYS A 214 -22.82 2.98 -2.33
CA LYS A 214 -23.55 4.26 -2.32
C LYS A 214 -24.08 4.61 -0.92
N ARG A 215 -24.70 3.67 -0.22
CA ARG A 215 -25.23 3.87 1.15
C ARG A 215 -24.13 4.23 2.13
N LEU A 216 -22.99 3.54 2.09
CA LEU A 216 -21.84 3.83 2.93
C LEU A 216 -21.22 5.20 2.62
N LYS A 217 -21.11 5.56 1.33
CA LYS A 217 -20.59 6.87 0.92
C LYS A 217 -21.48 8.03 1.34
N ALA A 218 -22.80 7.85 1.31
CA ALA A 218 -23.77 8.87 1.72
C ALA A 218 -23.71 9.22 3.22
N ILE A 219 -23.19 8.31 4.05
CA ILE A 219 -23.09 8.50 5.51
C ILE A 219 -21.88 9.39 5.88
N GLY A 220 -20.94 9.55 4.95
CA GLY A 220 -19.75 10.38 5.12
C GLY A 220 -18.63 9.69 5.91
N GLY A 221 -17.40 10.12 5.64
CA GLY A 221 -16.19 9.68 6.32
C GLY A 221 -16.03 10.26 7.73
N MET A 222 -14.86 10.01 8.32
CA MET A 222 -14.47 10.47 9.65
C MET A 222 -14.90 11.93 9.90
N LYS A 223 -15.87 12.13 10.81
CA LYS A 223 -16.10 13.45 11.41
C LYS A 223 -14.93 13.71 12.35
N LEU A 224 -13.81 14.24 11.82
CA LEU A 224 -12.76 14.77 12.69
C LEU A 224 -13.43 15.74 13.66
N PRO A 225 -13.15 15.65 14.97
CA PRO A 225 -13.62 16.66 15.90
C PRO A 225 -13.04 17.98 15.41
N ILE A 226 -13.90 18.84 14.84
CA ILE A 226 -13.52 20.19 14.45
C ILE A 226 -12.87 20.79 15.69
N PRO A 227 -11.58 21.21 15.62
CA PRO A 227 -10.95 21.87 16.75
C PRO A 227 -11.88 23.00 17.15
N LYS A 228 -12.46 22.91 18.35
CA LYS A 228 -13.39 23.92 18.82
C LYS A 228 -12.61 25.22 18.74
N GLY A 229 -13.07 26.12 17.86
CA GLY A 229 -12.43 27.40 17.65
C GLY A 229 -12.15 28.00 19.02
N ILE A 230 -10.90 28.31 19.28
CA ILE A 230 -10.51 29.23 20.33
C ILE A 230 -11.45 30.42 20.19
N ASP A 231 -12.36 30.57 21.15
CA ASP A 231 -13.31 31.66 21.16
C ASP A 231 -12.51 32.98 21.15
N PRO A 232 -12.55 33.76 20.04
CA PRO A 232 -11.75 34.98 19.93
C PRO A 232 -12.12 36.02 20.98
N THR A 233 -13.29 35.87 21.62
CA THR A 233 -13.73 36.74 22.71
C THR A 233 -13.13 36.37 24.07
N ARG A 234 -12.42 35.23 24.18
CA ARG A 234 -11.71 34.77 25.38
C ARG A 234 -10.19 34.89 25.32
N ALA A 235 -9.63 35.44 24.24
CA ALA A 235 -8.22 35.83 24.18
C ALA A 235 -7.98 37.07 25.07
N ARG A 236 -7.97 36.89 26.40
CA ARG A 236 -7.54 37.94 27.33
C ARG A 236 -6.03 38.12 27.19
N PRO A 237 -5.54 39.29 26.77
CA PRO A 237 -4.12 39.60 26.89
C PRO A 237 -3.75 39.58 28.38
N ASP A 238 -2.77 38.77 28.75
CA ASP A 238 -2.21 38.80 30.10
C ASP A 238 -1.55 40.16 30.33
N ARG A 239 -2.25 41.02 31.09
CA ARG A 239 -1.80 42.39 31.42
C ARG A 239 -0.50 42.40 32.23
N LYS A 240 -0.02 41.24 32.70
CA LYS A 240 1.23 41.11 33.47
C LYS A 240 2.49 41.19 32.61
N GLY A 241 2.39 41.03 31.28
CA GLY A 241 3.50 41.19 30.33
C GLY A 241 3.63 42.58 29.68
N MET A 242 2.64 43.47 29.87
CA MET A 242 2.61 44.80 29.25
C MET A 242 3.24 45.91 30.09
N ARG A 243 3.71 45.61 31.31
CA ARG A 243 4.52 46.55 32.10
C ARG A 243 5.97 46.10 32.00
N GLY A 244 6.70 46.77 31.10
CA GLY A 244 8.13 46.60 30.92
C GLY A 244 8.89 46.72 32.24
N ARG A 245 9.96 45.93 32.33
CA ARG A 245 11.07 46.18 33.26
C ARG A 245 11.88 47.36 32.79
#